data_AF-A0A0T5ZHC9-F1
#
_entry.id   AF-A0A0T5ZHC9-F1
#
_cell.length_a   1.000
_cell.length_b   1.000
_cell.length_c   1.000
_cell.angle_alpha   90.00
_cell.angle_beta   90.00
_cell.angle_gamma   90.00
#
_symmetry.space_group_name_H-M   'P 1'
#
loop_
_entity.id
_entity.type
_entity.pdbx_description
1 polymer ?
#
loop_
_entity_poly.entity_id
_entity_poly.type
_entity_poly.pdbx_seq_one_letter_code
_entity_poly.pdbx_strand_id
1 'polypeptide(L)'
;MLSLPGLRVFASARFRLAVAGLLLALGIVAVGAYLVARAGQPLAVGQFGIDFADYRAAAERLADTGSPYAPDMLAAPIDAQGLDRYRYPPPFAQLLVPLTGISLGATTWLWLLAQAACLLAAAWLAGEAAALPRSLERALWTGAATAWFLPVLDTLWKGNVSGLQALLVALLFAGSAASGAAMAANGLLKLTPVVLVPLALLRGRRSAATLLIGALAIVV
;
A
#
# COMPACT_ATOMS: atom_id res chain seq x y z
N MET A 1 22.72 -35.08 0.70
CA MET A 1 21.32 -35.21 1.20
C MET A 1 20.24 -35.02 0.11
N LEU A 2 20.52 -35.34 -1.17
CA LEU A 2 19.55 -35.28 -2.30
C LEU A 2 19.56 -36.60 -3.11
N SER A 3 19.54 -37.75 -2.43
CA SER A 3 19.59 -39.08 -3.08
C SER A 3 18.21 -39.63 -3.48
N LEU A 4 17.11 -39.08 -2.95
CA LEU A 4 15.76 -39.53 -3.30
C LEU A 4 15.30 -38.87 -4.62
N PRO A 5 14.85 -39.65 -5.63
CA PRO A 5 14.43 -39.12 -6.93
C PRO A 5 13.40 -37.99 -6.85
N GLY A 6 12.44 -38.09 -5.92
CA GLY A 6 11.42 -37.05 -5.71
C GLY A 6 12.00 -35.69 -5.30
N LEU A 7 13.01 -35.68 -4.42
CA LEU A 7 13.63 -34.43 -3.94
C LEU A 7 14.38 -33.68 -5.05
N ARG A 8 14.88 -34.40 -6.06
CA ARG A 8 15.56 -33.78 -7.22
C ARG A 8 14.58 -33.03 -8.13
N VAL A 9 13.36 -33.54 -8.27
CA VAL A 9 12.31 -32.88 -9.06
C VAL A 9 11.91 -31.57 -8.38
N PHE A 10 11.64 -31.59 -7.07
CA PHE A 10 11.32 -30.39 -6.29
C PHE A 10 12.44 -29.35 -6.31
N ALA A 11 13.71 -29.79 -6.34
CA ALA A 11 14.86 -28.90 -6.42
C ALA A 11 15.15 -28.38 -7.83
N SER A 12 14.47 -28.87 -8.88
CA SER A 12 14.73 -28.44 -10.25
C SER A 12 14.17 -27.05 -10.55
N ALA A 13 14.93 -26.21 -11.24
CA ALA A 13 14.50 -24.85 -11.60
C ALA A 13 13.20 -24.85 -12.40
N ARG A 14 13.03 -25.80 -13.32
CA ARG A 14 11.80 -25.94 -14.14
C ARG A 14 10.57 -26.18 -13.27
N PHE A 15 10.67 -27.07 -12.28
CA PHE A 15 9.58 -27.34 -11.37
C PHE A 15 9.24 -26.10 -10.52
N ARG A 16 10.24 -25.43 -9.95
CA ARG A 16 10.02 -24.23 -9.14
C ARG A 16 9.40 -23.09 -9.95
N LEU A 17 9.84 -22.88 -11.19
CA LEU A 17 9.23 -21.92 -12.12
C LEU A 17 7.78 -22.27 -12.43
N ALA A 18 7.48 -23.54 -12.71
CA ALA A 18 6.12 -24.00 -13.01
C ALA A 18 5.19 -23.80 -11.81
N VAL A 19 5.65 -24.15 -10.60
CA VAL A 19 4.88 -23.95 -9.36
C VAL A 19 4.66 -22.47 -9.09
N ALA A 20 5.70 -21.64 -9.15
CA ALA A 20 5.58 -20.20 -8.92
C ALA A 20 4.64 -19.54 -9.94
N GLY A 21 4.74 -19.91 -11.22
CA GLY A 21 3.86 -19.44 -12.28
C GLY A 21 2.41 -19.86 -12.08
N LEU A 22 2.17 -21.13 -11.72
CA LEU A 22 0.82 -21.62 -11.43
C LEU A 22 0.22 -20.92 -10.21
N LEU A 23 0.98 -20.76 -9.12
CA LEU A 23 0.52 -20.04 -7.93
C LEU A 23 0.21 -18.58 -8.24
N LEU A 24 1.04 -17.90 -9.02
CA LEU A 24 0.76 -16.53 -9.46
C LEU A 24 -0.51 -16.46 -10.29
N ALA A 25 -0.68 -17.33 -11.29
CA ALA A 25 -1.86 -17.36 -12.15
C ALA A 25 -3.14 -17.62 -11.35
N LEU A 26 -3.13 -18.64 -10.48
CA LEU A 26 -4.26 -18.95 -9.60
C LEU A 26 -4.56 -17.81 -8.63
N GLY A 27 -3.52 -17.17 -8.08
CA GLY A 27 -3.67 -16.02 -7.19
C GLY A 27 -4.32 -14.82 -7.90
N ILE A 28 -3.86 -14.47 -9.10
CA ILE A 28 -4.46 -13.41 -9.92
C ILE A 28 -5.93 -13.71 -10.21
N VAL A 29 -6.24 -14.93 -10.63
CA VAL A 29 -7.62 -15.33 -10.93
C VAL A 29 -8.50 -15.31 -9.69
N ALA A 30 -8.05 -15.89 -8.57
CA ALA A 30 -8.82 -15.96 -7.34
C ALA A 30 -9.06 -14.57 -6.73
N VAL A 31 -8.00 -13.75 -6.59
CA VAL A 31 -8.09 -12.38 -6.07
C VAL A 31 -8.91 -11.51 -7.02
N GLY A 32 -8.65 -11.58 -8.33
CA GLY A 32 -9.38 -10.81 -9.33
C GLY A 32 -10.88 -11.14 -9.33
N ALA A 33 -11.24 -12.42 -9.36
CA ALA A 33 -12.63 -12.86 -9.29
C ALA A 33 -13.30 -12.41 -7.99
N TYR A 34 -12.60 -12.53 -6.86
CA TYR A 34 -13.08 -12.05 -5.56
C TYR A 34 -13.36 -10.54 -5.60
N LEU A 35 -12.41 -9.72 -6.06
CA LEU A 35 -12.55 -8.27 -6.09
C LEU A 35 -13.66 -7.83 -7.06
N VAL A 36 -13.75 -8.44 -8.26
CA VAL A 36 -14.82 -8.16 -9.23
C VAL A 36 -16.20 -8.51 -8.66
N ALA A 37 -16.34 -9.67 -8.00
CA ALA A 37 -17.60 -10.07 -7.38
C ALA A 37 -18.06 -9.12 -6.27
N ARG A 38 -17.11 -8.42 -5.62
CA ARG A 38 -17.38 -7.45 -4.55
C ARG A 38 -17.55 -6.03 -5.06
N ALA A 39 -17.02 -5.69 -6.22
CA ALA A 39 -17.07 -4.32 -6.77
C ALA A 39 -18.49 -3.82 -7.05
N GLY A 40 -19.46 -4.71 -7.27
CA GLY A 40 -20.87 -4.37 -7.46
C GLY A 40 -21.69 -4.27 -6.16
N GLN A 41 -21.11 -4.55 -4.99
CA GLN A 41 -21.84 -4.50 -3.72
C GLN A 41 -21.93 -3.04 -3.22
N PRO A 42 -23.09 -2.60 -2.71
CA PRO A 42 -23.21 -1.28 -2.08
C PRO A 42 -22.21 -1.14 -0.92
N LEU A 43 -21.59 0.02 -0.72
CA LEU A 43 -20.61 0.25 0.36
C LEU A 43 -21.15 -0.02 1.77
N ALA A 44 -22.47 0.09 1.97
CA ALA A 44 -23.13 -0.26 3.23
C ALA A 44 -23.07 -1.78 3.55
N VAL A 45 -22.81 -2.62 2.55
CA VAL A 45 -22.78 -4.09 2.65
C VAL A 45 -21.41 -4.66 2.26
N GLY A 46 -20.75 -4.05 1.27
CA GLY A 46 -19.44 -4.44 0.75
C GLY A 46 -18.33 -3.51 1.23
N GLN A 47 -17.15 -4.08 1.48
CA GLN A 47 -15.96 -3.33 1.89
C GLN A 47 -15.06 -2.93 0.69
N PHE A 48 -15.49 -3.21 -0.54
CA PHE A 48 -14.65 -2.95 -1.71
C PHE A 48 -14.44 -1.45 -1.94
N GLY A 49 -13.20 -1.00 -1.83
CA GLY A 49 -12.84 0.41 -1.99
C GLY A 49 -13.36 1.33 -0.88
N ILE A 50 -13.81 0.80 0.26
CA ILE A 50 -14.37 1.60 1.36
C ILE A 50 -13.39 2.66 1.90
N ASP A 51 -12.13 2.30 2.08
CA ASP A 51 -11.10 3.25 2.55
C ASP A 51 -10.82 4.30 1.48
N PHE A 52 -10.78 3.90 0.21
CA PHE A 52 -10.56 4.83 -0.90
C PHE A 52 -11.74 5.80 -1.06
N ALA A 53 -12.98 5.34 -0.85
CA ALA A 53 -14.16 6.19 -0.87
C ALA A 53 -14.06 7.30 0.19
N ASP A 54 -13.61 6.98 1.41
CA ASP A 54 -13.36 7.99 2.45
C ASP A 54 -12.25 8.98 2.05
N TYR A 55 -11.19 8.51 1.38
CA TYR A 55 -10.12 9.41 0.91
C TYR A 55 -10.61 10.37 -0.17
N ARG A 56 -11.48 9.89 -1.06
CA ARG A 56 -12.06 10.70 -2.13
C ARG A 56 -13.08 11.69 -1.60
N ALA A 57 -13.95 11.27 -0.68
CA ALA A 57 -14.90 12.15 -0.02
C ALA A 57 -14.18 13.28 0.73
N ALA A 58 -13.04 12.99 1.37
CA ALA A 58 -12.19 14.01 1.97
C ALA A 58 -11.59 14.99 0.95
N ALA A 59 -11.19 14.50 -0.24
CA ALA A 59 -10.68 15.35 -1.31
C ALA A 59 -11.77 16.26 -1.90
N GLU A 60 -12.99 15.74 -2.10
CA GLU A 60 -14.17 16.50 -2.51
C GLU A 60 -14.48 17.59 -1.49
N ARG A 61 -14.58 17.23 -0.20
CA ARG A 61 -14.82 18.17 0.89
C ARG A 61 -13.73 19.24 0.99
N LEU A 62 -12.47 18.87 0.80
CA LEU A 62 -11.36 19.80 0.81
C LEU A 62 -11.49 20.84 -0.31
N ALA A 63 -11.89 20.42 -1.51
CA ALA A 63 -12.12 21.32 -2.64
C ALA A 63 -13.29 22.28 -2.38
N ASP A 64 -14.35 21.80 -1.73
CA ASP A 64 -15.58 22.57 -1.50
C ASP A 64 -15.50 23.50 -0.27
N THR A 65 -14.84 23.06 0.80
CA THR A 65 -14.91 23.69 2.13
C THR A 65 -13.56 24.17 2.67
N GLY A 66 -12.45 23.80 2.02
CA GLY A 66 -11.09 24.05 2.51
C GLY A 66 -10.63 23.11 3.64
N SER A 67 -11.46 22.15 4.08
CA SER A 67 -11.12 21.13 5.07
C SER A 67 -11.35 19.72 4.54
N PRO A 68 -10.42 18.76 4.73
CA PRO A 68 -10.66 17.37 4.36
C PRO A 68 -11.50 16.62 5.40
N TYR A 69 -11.71 17.21 6.59
CA TYR A 69 -12.42 16.58 7.71
C TYR A 69 -13.90 16.97 7.72
N ALA A 70 -14.78 16.01 7.94
CA ALA A 70 -16.20 16.29 8.12
C ALA A 70 -16.42 17.17 9.37
N PRO A 71 -17.41 18.09 9.38
CA PRO A 71 -17.61 19.02 10.50
C PRO A 71 -17.79 18.31 11.85
N ASP A 72 -18.48 17.18 11.85
CA ASP A 72 -18.69 16.36 13.04
C ASP A 72 -17.40 15.67 13.52
N MET A 73 -16.41 15.43 12.64
CA MET A 73 -15.08 14.96 13.04
C MET A 73 -14.27 16.01 13.80
N LEU A 74 -14.64 17.29 13.66
CA LEU A 74 -14.04 18.41 14.39
C LEU A 74 -14.78 18.72 15.69
N ALA A 75 -15.99 18.18 15.86
CA ALA A 75 -16.78 18.29 17.08
C ALA A 75 -16.50 17.08 17.99
N ALA A 76 -15.77 17.28 19.08
CA ALA A 76 -15.53 16.21 20.04
C ALA A 76 -16.79 15.91 20.88
N PRO A 77 -17.05 14.63 21.25
CA PRO A 77 -16.32 13.41 20.92
C PRO A 77 -16.73 12.79 19.57
N ILE A 78 -15.82 12.05 18.94
CA ILE A 78 -16.03 11.40 17.63
C ILE A 78 -15.81 9.89 17.72
N ASP A 79 -16.54 9.13 16.90
CA ASP A 79 -16.35 7.68 16.83
C ASP A 79 -15.04 7.30 16.11
N ALA A 80 -14.36 6.31 16.69
CA ALA A 80 -13.12 5.77 16.16
C ALA A 80 -13.30 4.98 14.86
N GLN A 81 -14.54 4.66 14.45
CA GLN A 81 -14.87 3.92 13.22
C GLN A 81 -16.15 4.50 12.58
N GLY A 82 -16.34 4.29 11.28
CA GLY A 82 -17.51 4.75 10.54
C GLY A 82 -17.20 5.10 9.10
N LEU A 83 -18.25 5.20 8.28
CA LEU A 83 -18.17 5.72 6.92
C LEU A 83 -17.86 7.21 6.95
N ASP A 84 -17.15 7.70 5.94
CA ASP A 84 -16.77 9.10 5.81
C ASP A 84 -15.93 9.61 6.99
N ARG A 85 -15.03 8.75 7.48
CA ARG A 85 -14.16 9.06 8.63
C ARG A 85 -12.71 9.17 8.20
N TYR A 86 -12.40 10.25 7.50
CA TYR A 86 -11.05 10.55 7.06
C TYR A 86 -10.11 10.92 8.21
N ARG A 87 -9.13 10.06 8.52
CA ARG A 87 -8.20 10.20 9.67
C ARG A 87 -6.75 10.43 9.27
N TYR A 88 -6.53 10.91 8.04
CA TYR A 88 -5.19 11.06 7.47
C TYR A 88 -4.81 12.54 7.41
N PRO A 89 -3.52 12.86 7.24
CA PRO A 89 -3.07 14.24 7.11
C PRO A 89 -3.67 14.96 5.88
N PRO A 90 -3.95 16.27 5.95
CA PRO A 90 -4.55 17.02 4.84
C PRO A 90 -3.81 16.92 3.49
N PRO A 91 -2.46 16.88 3.44
CA PRO A 91 -1.74 16.69 2.18
C PRO A 91 -2.14 15.44 1.41
N PHE A 92 -2.57 14.35 2.08
CA PHE A 92 -3.01 13.17 1.38
C PHE A 92 -4.33 13.40 0.63
N ALA A 93 -5.30 14.12 1.22
CA ALA A 93 -6.53 14.50 0.54
C ALA A 93 -6.24 15.46 -0.64
N GLN A 94 -5.29 16.39 -0.47
CA GLN A 94 -4.86 17.32 -1.54
C GLN A 94 -4.38 16.57 -2.79
N LEU A 95 -3.61 15.50 -2.61
CA LEU A 95 -3.11 14.67 -3.73
C LEU A 95 -4.24 13.98 -4.52
N LEU A 96 -5.41 13.81 -3.91
CA LEU A 96 -6.55 13.13 -4.53
C LEU A 96 -7.57 14.12 -5.12
N VAL A 97 -7.42 15.42 -4.90
CA VAL A 97 -8.29 16.46 -5.50
C VAL A 97 -8.41 16.33 -7.03
N PRO A 98 -7.34 16.03 -7.79
CA PRO A 98 -7.48 15.83 -9.25
C PRO A 98 -8.39 14.66 -9.66
N LEU A 99 -8.68 13.73 -8.74
CA LEU A 99 -9.51 12.54 -9.02
C LEU A 99 -11.00 12.77 -8.74
N THR A 100 -11.39 13.89 -8.11
CA THR A 100 -12.79 14.15 -7.71
C THR A 100 -13.72 14.32 -8.91
N GLY A 101 -13.20 14.80 -10.04
CA GLY A 101 -13.94 14.92 -11.31
C GLY A 101 -14.18 13.62 -12.06
N ILE A 102 -13.69 12.47 -11.56
CA ILE A 102 -13.83 11.15 -12.20
C ILE A 102 -14.84 10.32 -11.38
N SER A 103 -15.52 9.34 -11.98
CA SER A 103 -16.46 8.48 -11.25
C SER A 103 -15.78 7.63 -10.16
N LEU A 104 -16.53 7.30 -9.10
CA LEU A 104 -15.99 6.56 -7.95
C LEU A 104 -15.51 5.18 -8.39
N GLY A 105 -16.31 4.47 -9.19
CA GLY A 105 -15.94 3.17 -9.72
C GLY A 105 -14.61 3.21 -10.49
N ALA A 106 -14.43 4.17 -11.40
CA ALA A 106 -13.21 4.27 -12.21
C ALA A 106 -11.99 4.59 -11.34
N THR A 107 -12.13 5.54 -10.40
CA THR A 107 -11.04 5.92 -9.49
C THR A 107 -10.68 4.82 -8.50
N THR A 108 -11.65 4.03 -8.02
CA THR A 108 -11.40 2.85 -7.18
C THR A 108 -10.56 1.81 -7.91
N TRP A 109 -10.86 1.54 -9.19
CA TRP A 109 -10.04 0.60 -9.99
C TRP A 109 -8.64 1.14 -10.27
N LEU A 110 -8.51 2.43 -10.61
CA LEU A 110 -7.20 3.07 -10.77
C LEU A 110 -6.38 3.00 -9.48
N TRP A 111 -7.01 3.26 -8.34
CA TRP A 111 -6.39 3.17 -7.04
C TRP A 111 -5.95 1.75 -6.71
N LEU A 112 -6.80 0.75 -6.96
CA LEU A 112 -6.46 -0.67 -6.80
C LEU A 112 -5.22 -1.05 -7.62
N LEU A 113 -5.16 -0.64 -8.89
CA LEU A 113 -4.02 -0.92 -9.76
C LEU A 113 -2.74 -0.23 -9.26
N ALA A 114 -2.85 1.03 -8.84
CA ALA A 114 -1.74 1.78 -8.25
C ALA A 114 -1.22 1.10 -6.97
N GLN A 115 -2.12 0.65 -6.09
CA GLN A 115 -1.75 -0.04 -4.86
C GLN A 115 -1.13 -1.42 -5.13
N ALA A 116 -1.66 -2.18 -6.08
CA ALA A 116 -1.08 -3.46 -6.50
C ALA A 116 0.35 -3.28 -7.07
N ALA A 117 0.56 -2.25 -7.90
CA ALA A 117 1.88 -1.91 -8.41
C ALA A 117 2.84 -1.50 -7.29
N CYS A 118 2.39 -0.68 -6.33
CA CYS A 118 3.20 -0.30 -5.18
C CYS A 118 3.60 -1.49 -4.31
N LEU A 119 2.68 -2.42 -4.05
CA LEU A 119 2.95 -3.64 -3.28
C LEU A 119 3.95 -4.56 -3.99
N LEU A 120 3.78 -4.77 -5.31
CA LEU A 120 4.71 -5.56 -6.10
C LEU A 120 6.11 -4.93 -6.13
N ALA A 121 6.19 -3.61 -6.32
CA ALA A 121 7.44 -2.87 -6.29
C ALA A 121 8.11 -2.91 -4.90
N ALA A 122 7.33 -2.80 -3.83
CA ALA A 122 7.82 -2.91 -2.46
C ALA A 122 8.44 -4.29 -2.19
N ALA A 123 7.73 -5.36 -2.56
CA ALA A 123 8.20 -6.74 -2.40
C ALA A 123 9.46 -6.99 -3.25
N TRP A 124 9.50 -6.46 -4.47
CA TRP A 124 10.67 -6.53 -5.32
C TRP A 124 11.88 -5.83 -4.69
N LEU A 125 11.72 -4.59 -4.23
CA LEU A 125 12.78 -3.82 -3.58
C LEU A 125 13.26 -4.46 -2.28
N ALA A 126 12.37 -5.07 -1.50
CA ALA A 126 12.76 -5.85 -0.32
C ALA A 126 13.69 -7.02 -0.70
N GLY A 127 13.44 -7.68 -1.83
CA GLY A 127 14.34 -8.70 -2.37
C GLY A 127 15.70 -8.14 -2.80
N GLU A 128 15.75 -6.94 -3.39
CA GLU A 128 17.02 -6.26 -3.70
C GLU A 128 17.82 -5.95 -2.43
N ALA A 129 17.15 -5.42 -1.40
CA ALA A 129 17.76 -5.10 -0.11
C ALA A 129 18.30 -6.36 0.59
N ALA A 130 17.70 -7.53 0.33
CA ALA A 130 18.19 -8.83 0.79
C ALA A 130 19.24 -9.47 -0.14
N ALA A 131 19.74 -8.73 -1.14
CA ALA A 131 20.71 -9.18 -2.13
C ALA A 131 20.27 -10.43 -2.93
N LEU A 132 18.96 -10.62 -3.12
CA LEU A 132 18.45 -11.73 -3.93
C LEU A 132 18.73 -11.48 -5.42
N PRO A 133 19.22 -12.48 -6.17
CA PRO A 133 19.54 -12.32 -7.58
C PRO A 133 18.27 -12.01 -8.39
N ARG A 134 18.39 -11.06 -9.33
CA ARG A 134 17.33 -10.77 -10.29
C ARG A 134 17.17 -11.95 -11.24
N SER A 135 16.02 -12.59 -11.21
CA SER A 135 15.71 -13.75 -12.04
C SER A 135 14.21 -13.84 -12.30
N LEU A 136 13.82 -14.54 -13.36
CA LEU A 136 12.41 -14.87 -13.62
C LEU A 136 11.80 -15.62 -12.43
N GLU A 137 12.54 -16.55 -11.84
CA GLU A 137 12.10 -17.30 -10.67
C GLU A 137 11.74 -16.36 -9.51
N ARG A 138 12.60 -15.39 -9.19
CA ARG A 138 12.31 -14.37 -8.18
C ARG A 138 11.09 -13.54 -8.54
N ALA A 139 10.94 -13.12 -9.79
CA ALA A 139 9.79 -12.32 -10.23
C ALA A 139 8.47 -13.08 -10.02
N LEU A 140 8.42 -14.35 -10.42
CA LEU A 140 7.25 -15.21 -10.24
C LEU A 140 6.93 -15.42 -8.76
N TRP A 141 7.93 -15.71 -7.93
CA TRP A 141 7.72 -15.86 -6.49
C TRP A 141 7.31 -14.57 -5.79
N THR A 142 7.84 -13.42 -6.24
CA THR A 142 7.43 -12.10 -5.71
C THR A 142 5.96 -11.84 -6.04
N GLY A 143 5.53 -12.11 -7.27
CA GLY A 143 4.13 -12.03 -7.68
C GLY A 143 3.24 -12.99 -6.87
N ALA A 144 3.65 -14.26 -6.76
CA ALA A 144 2.89 -15.27 -6.02
C ALA A 144 2.76 -14.88 -4.53
N ALA A 145 3.85 -14.46 -3.89
CA ALA A 145 3.81 -14.00 -2.50
C ALA A 145 2.87 -12.80 -2.34
N THR A 146 2.90 -11.85 -3.28
CA THR A 146 2.00 -10.68 -3.26
C THR A 146 0.53 -11.11 -3.41
N ALA A 147 0.22 -12.05 -4.30
CA ALA A 147 -1.15 -12.50 -4.54
C ALA A 147 -1.75 -13.30 -3.37
N TRP A 148 -0.94 -14.05 -2.62
CA TRP A 148 -1.40 -14.96 -1.56
C TRP A 148 -1.21 -14.42 -0.13
N PHE A 149 -0.57 -13.26 0.04
CA PHE A 149 -0.38 -12.68 1.36
C PHE A 149 -1.65 -11.93 1.81
N LEU A 150 -2.30 -12.43 2.87
CA LEU A 150 -3.60 -11.91 3.32
C LEU A 150 -3.62 -10.38 3.57
N PRO A 151 -2.59 -9.74 4.15
CA PRO A 151 -2.55 -8.28 4.28
C PRO A 151 -2.55 -7.52 2.93
N VAL A 152 -2.02 -8.11 1.85
CA VAL A 152 -2.15 -7.55 0.49
C VAL A 152 -3.59 -7.60 0.05
N LEU A 153 -4.27 -8.74 0.25
CA LEU A 153 -5.70 -8.86 -0.07
C LEU A 153 -6.53 -7.82 0.69
N ASP A 154 -6.32 -7.66 2.00
CA ASP A 154 -7.05 -6.66 2.80
C ASP A 154 -6.82 -5.23 2.29
N THR A 155 -5.57 -4.90 1.96
CA THR A 155 -5.20 -3.60 1.39
C THR A 155 -5.90 -3.34 0.06
N LEU A 156 -5.84 -4.30 -0.88
CA LEU A 156 -6.44 -4.17 -2.20
C LEU A 156 -7.97 -4.18 -2.16
N TRP A 157 -8.55 -4.99 -1.27
CA TRP A 157 -9.98 -5.07 -1.08
C TRP A 157 -10.55 -3.75 -0.56
N LYS A 158 -10.02 -3.22 0.54
CA LYS A 158 -10.52 -1.97 1.12
C LYS A 158 -10.11 -0.73 0.35
N GLY A 159 -9.06 -0.82 -0.46
CA GLY A 159 -8.44 0.36 -1.07
C GLY A 159 -7.61 1.18 -0.08
N ASN A 160 -7.02 0.53 0.92
CA ASN A 160 -6.19 1.21 1.92
C ASN A 160 -4.92 1.79 1.27
N VAL A 161 -4.39 2.93 1.77
CA VAL A 161 -3.12 3.53 1.32
C VAL A 161 -1.86 2.69 1.62
N SER A 162 -1.99 1.56 2.32
CA SER A 162 -0.88 0.71 2.78
C SER A 162 0.06 0.20 1.68
N GLY A 163 -0.39 0.05 0.43
CA GLY A 163 0.48 -0.31 -0.70
C GLY A 163 1.56 0.74 -0.97
N LEU A 164 1.15 2.00 -1.13
CA LEU A 164 2.06 3.14 -1.22
C LEU A 164 2.97 3.25 0.02
N GLN A 165 2.44 3.02 1.23
CA GLN A 165 3.26 3.01 2.43
C GLN A 165 4.33 1.92 2.41
N ALA A 166 3.99 0.71 1.96
CA ALA A 166 4.94 -0.40 1.84
C ALA A 166 6.07 -0.05 0.87
N LEU A 167 5.75 0.59 -0.25
CA LEU A 167 6.76 1.06 -1.21
C LEU A 167 7.69 2.11 -0.58
N LEU A 168 7.13 3.12 0.09
CA LEU A 168 7.91 4.16 0.75
C LEU A 168 8.80 3.58 1.86
N VAL A 169 8.30 2.60 2.63
CA VAL A 169 9.11 1.87 3.62
C VAL A 169 10.24 1.08 2.93
N ALA A 170 9.97 0.37 1.83
CA ALA A 170 10.99 -0.36 1.10
C ALA A 170 12.09 0.58 0.56
N LEU A 171 11.72 1.78 0.09
CA LEU A 171 12.67 2.81 -0.37
C LEU A 171 13.59 3.35 0.75
N LEU A 172 13.20 3.21 2.03
CA LEU A 172 14.11 3.51 3.15
C LEU A 172 15.37 2.63 3.14
N PHE A 173 15.31 1.47 2.48
CA PHE A 173 16.41 0.52 2.40
C PHE A 173 17.20 0.63 1.09
N ALA A 174 16.77 1.47 0.14
CA ALA A 174 17.38 1.60 -1.19
C ALA A 174 18.53 2.63 -1.30
N GLY A 175 18.74 3.49 -0.28
CA GLY A 175 19.84 4.48 -0.27
C GLY A 175 19.56 5.71 0.61
N SER A 176 20.57 6.56 0.87
CA SER A 176 20.48 7.65 1.86
C SER A 176 19.55 8.81 1.49
N ALA A 177 19.60 9.32 0.25
CA ALA A 177 18.74 10.42 -0.21
C ALA A 177 17.29 9.98 -0.45
N ALA A 178 17.10 8.84 -1.12
CA ALA A 178 15.79 8.23 -1.33
C ALA A 178 15.09 7.88 -0.01
N SER A 179 15.85 7.46 1.01
CA SER A 179 15.31 7.16 2.34
C SER A 179 14.75 8.39 3.06
N GLY A 180 15.33 9.58 2.90
CA GLY A 180 14.84 10.78 3.57
C GLY A 180 13.50 11.24 2.99
N ALA A 181 13.45 11.37 1.67
CA ALA A 181 12.23 11.78 0.95
C ALA A 181 11.09 10.77 1.12
N ALA A 182 11.39 9.47 1.05
CA ALA A 182 10.38 8.43 1.24
C ALA A 182 9.78 8.45 2.65
N MET A 183 10.59 8.74 3.67
CA MET A 183 10.12 8.83 5.05
C MET A 183 9.22 10.05 5.26
N ALA A 184 9.62 11.20 4.71
CA ALA A 184 8.82 12.42 4.74
C ALA A 184 7.46 12.24 4.06
N ALA A 185 7.49 11.71 2.83
CA ALA A 185 6.29 11.43 2.05
C ALA A 185 5.35 10.48 2.81
N ASN A 186 5.88 9.46 3.48
CA ASN A 186 5.04 8.52 4.23
C ASN A 186 4.34 9.20 5.42
N GLY A 187 5.03 10.13 6.11
CA GLY A 187 4.44 10.93 7.18
C GLY A 187 3.31 11.85 6.72
N LEU A 188 3.38 12.36 5.49
CA LEU A 188 2.30 13.14 4.85
C LEU A 188 1.12 12.27 4.44
N LEU A 189 1.32 10.96 4.28
CA LEU A 189 0.25 10.03 3.93
C LEU A 189 -0.46 9.49 5.16
N LYS A 190 0.29 9.09 6.19
CA LYS A 190 -0.24 8.51 7.44
C LYS A 190 0.77 8.75 8.55
N LEU A 191 0.31 9.01 9.77
CA LEU A 191 1.20 9.29 10.90
C LEU A 191 1.89 8.04 11.47
N THR A 192 1.44 6.83 11.15
CA THR A 192 2.00 5.58 11.69
C THR A 192 3.53 5.43 11.57
N PRO A 193 4.19 5.81 10.45
CA PRO A 193 5.65 5.70 10.29
C PRO A 193 6.46 6.63 11.21
N VAL A 194 5.84 7.57 11.94
CA VAL A 194 6.52 8.41 12.95
C VAL A 194 7.22 7.57 14.01
N VAL A 195 6.69 6.38 14.30
CA VAL A 195 7.32 5.42 15.21
C VAL A 195 8.72 4.97 14.75
N LEU A 196 9.08 5.18 13.48
CA LEU A 196 10.39 4.85 12.93
C LEU A 196 11.44 5.96 13.15
N VAL A 197 11.04 7.15 13.61
CA VAL A 197 11.95 8.29 13.86
C VAL A 197 13.08 7.92 14.83
N PRO A 198 12.84 7.31 16.00
CA PRO A 198 13.91 6.97 16.94
C PRO A 198 14.92 6.00 16.32
N LEU A 199 14.43 4.99 15.59
CA LEU A 199 15.28 4.03 14.90
C LEU A 199 16.13 4.68 13.80
N ALA A 200 15.56 5.61 13.03
CA ALA A 200 16.29 6.36 12.01
C ALA A 200 17.41 7.21 12.62
N LEU A 201 17.13 7.89 13.74
CA LEU A 201 18.13 8.68 14.48
C LEU A 201 19.27 7.80 15.03
N LEU A 202 18.93 6.67 15.66
CA LEU A 202 19.91 5.71 16.20
C LEU A 202 20.82 5.12 15.11
N ARG A 203 20.32 5.02 13.87
CA ARG A 203 21.08 4.56 12.71
C ARG A 203 21.82 5.68 11.96
N GLY A 204 21.89 6.89 12.54
CA GLY A 204 22.60 8.03 11.95
C GLY A 204 21.89 8.67 10.75
N ARG A 205 20.62 8.30 10.47
CA ARG A 205 19.83 8.81 9.33
C ARG A 205 19.14 10.13 9.69
N ARG A 206 19.94 11.12 10.07
CA ARG A 206 19.44 12.42 10.58
C ARG A 206 18.56 13.16 9.57
N SER A 207 18.91 13.12 8.27
CA SER A 207 18.11 13.73 7.20
C SER A 207 16.68 13.14 7.13
N ALA A 208 16.54 11.82 7.31
CA ALA A 208 15.23 11.18 7.33
C ALA A 208 14.41 11.65 8.54
N ALA A 209 15.02 11.67 9.73
CA ALA A 209 14.34 12.15 10.93
C ALA A 209 13.92 13.63 10.83
N THR A 210 14.79 14.51 10.32
CA THR A 210 14.49 15.93 10.11
C THR A 210 13.35 16.12 9.11
N LEU A 211 13.35 15.38 7.99
CA LEU A 211 12.29 15.49 6.99
C LEU A 211 10.96 14.92 7.48
N LEU A 212 10.97 13.89 8.32
CA LEU A 212 9.74 13.37 8.92
C LEU A 212 9.19 14.34 9.98
N ILE A 213 10.03 14.97 10.79
CA ILE A 213 9.61 16.03 11.72
C ILE A 213 9.07 17.24 10.94
N GLY A 214 9.74 17.65 9.87
CA GLY A 214 9.28 18.73 8.99
C GLY A 214 7.94 18.40 8.32
N ALA A 215 7.76 17.16 7.86
CA ALA A 215 6.48 16.69 7.34
C ALA A 215 5.37 16.79 8.38
N LEU A 216 5.64 16.42 9.64
CA LEU A 216 4.66 16.55 10.73
C LEU A 216 4.24 18.00 11.00
N ALA A 217 5.14 18.96 10.82
CA ALA A 217 4.81 20.37 10.98
C ALA A 217 3.84 20.90 9.89
N ILE A 218 3.72 20.19 8.76
CA ILE A 218 2.77 20.50 7.67
C ILE A 218 1.40 19.84 7.91
N VAL A 219 1.33 18.86 8.82
CA VAL A 219 0.10 18.11 9.14
C VAL A 219 -0.78 18.83 10.17
N VAL A 220 -0.23 19.79 10.91
CA VAL A 220 -0.93 20.61 11.93
C VAL A 220 -1.41 21.92 11.33
#